data_AF-A0A2M8W0G1-F1
#
_entry.id   AF-A0A2M8W0G1-F1
#
_cell.length_a   1.000
_cell.length_b   1.000
_cell.length_c   1.000
_cell.angle_alpha   90.00
_cell.angle_beta   90.00
_cell.angle_gamma   90.00
#
_symmetry.space_group_name_H-M   'P 1'
#
loop_
_entity.id
_entity.type
_entity.pdbx_description
1 polymer ?
#
loop_
_entity_poly.entity_id
_entity_poly.type
_entity_poly.pdbx_seq_one_letter_code
_entity_poly.pdbx_strand_id
1 'polypeptide(L)'
;MTGPSPDFCAFSARLGQDPLRVQGPGGNTSIKMGAVMWIKASGTELADAERASIFVAVNRDAAKAEAAGDGDGSCKDTVIDPANTLRPSIETTFHAALNWPVVAHTHSIATLVHAISPEGREVAAEKLADLHAVFVPYAKPGLPLTREILARVTPDTQVVILQNHGLICCGKKVAEADAIMQTVEDRLAMPVISNTSADGTTSMEGFETVHESWMAHDPRVCDLALGGSYYPDHVVFLGRALPTADHDEKPPVVLKPGEGVYLRSGATSSQRAMIKCLSDCLSRLPAEWTAEPIGTEAEAALLNWDAEKYRQALAAR
;
A
#
# COMPACT_ATOMS: atom_id res chain seq x y z
N MET A 1 -27.52 -0.55 -12.19
CA MET A 1 -26.64 -1.69 -11.83
C MET A 1 -26.76 -1.92 -10.33
N THR A 2 -26.84 -3.17 -9.89
CA THR A 2 -26.65 -3.48 -8.47
C THR A 2 -25.18 -3.23 -8.12
N GLY A 3 -24.92 -2.52 -7.02
CA GLY A 3 -23.57 -2.24 -6.53
C GLY A 3 -22.79 -3.51 -6.15
N PRO A 4 -21.57 -3.36 -5.60
CA PRO A 4 -20.87 -4.48 -4.98
C PRO A 4 -21.75 -5.13 -3.89
N SER A 5 -21.56 -6.43 -3.66
CA SER A 5 -22.34 -7.13 -2.63
C SER A 5 -22.00 -6.63 -1.22
N PRO A 6 -22.94 -6.67 -0.27
CA PRO A 6 -22.67 -6.31 1.13
C PRO A 6 -21.49 -7.07 1.73
N ASP A 7 -21.37 -8.37 1.45
CA ASP A 7 -20.25 -9.21 1.92
C ASP A 7 -18.89 -8.70 1.42
N PHE A 8 -18.81 -8.21 0.18
CA PHE A 8 -17.58 -7.65 -0.39
C PHE A 8 -17.25 -6.28 0.23
N CYS A 9 -18.26 -5.46 0.50
CA CYS A 9 -18.08 -4.20 1.22
C CYS A 9 -17.58 -4.44 2.65
N ALA A 10 -18.17 -5.39 3.39
CA ALA A 10 -17.75 -5.73 4.74
C ALA A 10 -16.33 -6.32 4.79
N PHE A 11 -15.96 -7.17 3.82
CA PHE A 11 -14.59 -7.66 3.67
C PHE A 11 -13.60 -6.51 3.44
N SER A 12 -13.93 -5.59 2.53
CA SER A 12 -13.10 -4.43 2.23
C SER A 12 -12.96 -3.50 3.45
N ALA A 13 -14.06 -3.22 4.16
CA ALA A 13 -14.05 -2.42 5.38
C ALA A 13 -13.17 -3.02 6.47
N ARG A 14 -13.27 -4.34 6.70
CA ARG A 14 -12.43 -5.03 7.68
C ARG A 14 -10.94 -4.92 7.36
N LEU A 15 -10.55 -5.08 6.09
CA LEU A 15 -9.16 -4.89 5.68
C LEU A 15 -8.70 -3.44 5.90
N GLY A 16 -9.55 -2.45 5.56
CA GLY A 16 -9.22 -1.04 5.74
C GLY A 16 -9.19 -0.55 7.18
N GLN A 17 -9.92 -1.21 8.08
CA GLN A 17 -9.97 -0.86 9.51
C GLN A 17 -8.81 -1.46 10.31
N ASP A 18 -8.07 -2.40 9.73
CA ASP A 18 -6.87 -2.97 10.33
C ASP A 18 -5.61 -2.27 9.78
N PRO A 19 -4.93 -1.42 10.59
CA PRO A 19 -3.74 -0.71 10.16
C PRO A 19 -2.54 -1.62 9.88
N LEU A 20 -2.58 -2.91 10.25
CA LEU A 20 -1.56 -3.88 9.87
C LEU A 20 -1.80 -4.48 8.48
N ARG A 21 -2.99 -4.28 7.89
CA ARG A 21 -3.37 -4.73 6.55
C ARG A 21 -3.31 -3.59 5.55
N VAL A 22 -3.95 -2.46 5.86
CA VAL A 22 -4.08 -1.32 4.96
C VAL A 22 -3.92 -0.02 5.74
N GLN A 23 -3.16 0.93 5.21
CA GLN A 23 -2.92 2.21 5.88
C GLN A 23 -3.48 3.37 5.04
N GLY A 24 -4.43 4.09 5.63
CA GLY A 24 -5.13 5.21 4.98
C GLY A 24 -5.68 4.86 3.59
N PRO A 25 -5.34 5.62 2.53
CA PRO A 25 -5.83 5.40 1.17
C PRO A 25 -5.03 4.33 0.39
N GLY A 26 -4.07 3.64 1.03
CA GLY A 26 -3.35 2.50 0.45
C GLY A 26 -4.27 1.31 0.17
N GLY A 27 -3.75 0.29 -0.53
CA GLY A 27 -4.48 -0.92 -0.90
C GLY A 27 -5.75 -0.70 -1.74
N ASN A 28 -6.30 -1.76 -2.30
CA ASN A 28 -7.56 -1.72 -3.03
C ASN A 28 -8.16 -3.11 -3.24
N THR A 29 -9.48 -3.16 -3.39
CA THR A 29 -10.22 -4.40 -3.65
C THR A 29 -11.07 -4.24 -4.90
N SER A 30 -11.28 -5.33 -5.63
CA SER A 30 -12.24 -5.40 -6.73
C SER A 30 -13.09 -6.65 -6.70
N ILE A 31 -14.33 -6.52 -7.19
CA ILE A 31 -15.21 -7.65 -7.50
C ILE A 31 -15.71 -7.57 -8.94
N LYS A 32 -15.63 -8.69 -9.66
CA LYS A 32 -16.05 -8.82 -11.06
C LYS A 32 -17.41 -9.49 -11.15
N MET A 33 -18.32 -8.88 -11.90
CA MET A 33 -19.67 -9.36 -12.18
C MET A 33 -19.91 -9.33 -13.69
N GLY A 34 -19.50 -10.41 -14.36
CA GLY A 34 -19.51 -10.48 -15.83
C GLY A 34 -18.52 -9.49 -16.45
N ALA A 35 -19.03 -8.59 -17.28
CA ALA A 35 -18.25 -7.54 -17.95
C ALA A 35 -18.05 -6.27 -17.09
N VAL A 36 -18.69 -6.19 -15.92
CA VAL A 36 -18.52 -5.08 -14.98
C VAL A 36 -17.53 -5.47 -13.90
N MET A 37 -16.59 -4.59 -13.59
CA MET A 37 -15.76 -4.71 -12.40
C MET A 37 -16.00 -3.50 -11.49
N TRP A 38 -16.28 -3.77 -10.22
CA TRP A 38 -16.27 -2.74 -9.17
C TRP A 38 -14.88 -2.70 -8.56
N ILE A 39 -14.26 -1.52 -8.52
CA ILE A 39 -12.90 -1.29 -8.03
C ILE A 39 -12.89 -0.08 -7.09
N LYS A 40 -12.06 -0.12 -6.03
CA LYS A 40 -11.87 1.03 -5.13
C LYS A 40 -11.52 2.28 -5.92
N ALA A 41 -12.15 3.40 -5.60
CA ALA A 41 -11.78 4.71 -6.12
C ALA A 41 -10.41 5.16 -5.59
N SER A 42 -9.69 5.94 -6.40
CA SER A 42 -8.47 6.60 -5.96
C SER A 42 -8.76 7.68 -4.92
N GLY A 43 -8.01 7.69 -3.81
CA GLY A 43 -8.16 8.66 -2.73
C GLY A 43 -9.22 8.32 -1.69
N THR A 44 -9.98 7.23 -1.85
CA THR A 44 -10.91 6.74 -0.81
C THR A 44 -10.27 5.64 0.04
N GLU A 45 -10.73 5.48 1.27
CA GLU A 45 -10.24 4.46 2.20
C GLU A 45 -11.14 3.22 2.17
N LEU A 46 -10.52 2.03 2.19
CA LEU A 46 -11.29 0.77 2.27
C LEU A 46 -12.11 0.68 3.55
N ALA A 47 -11.66 1.34 4.64
CA ALA A 47 -12.31 1.37 5.94
C ALA A 47 -13.77 1.89 5.90
N ASP A 48 -14.09 2.68 4.87
CA ASP A 48 -15.41 3.29 4.66
C ASP A 48 -16.32 2.48 3.74
N ALA A 49 -15.92 1.29 3.28
CA ALA A 49 -16.65 0.51 2.29
C ALA A 49 -18.11 0.19 2.66
N GLU A 50 -18.43 0.10 3.95
CA GLU A 50 -19.80 -0.13 4.44
C GLU A 50 -20.60 1.17 4.63
N ARG A 51 -19.94 2.31 4.73
CA ARG A 51 -20.55 3.60 5.11
C ARG A 51 -20.62 4.59 3.97
N ALA A 52 -19.80 4.42 2.94
CA ALA A 52 -19.68 5.34 1.81
C ALA A 52 -19.58 4.60 0.47
N SER A 53 -19.97 5.28 -0.60
CA SER A 53 -19.81 4.77 -1.96
C SER A 53 -18.38 4.99 -2.45
N ILE A 54 -17.49 4.05 -2.11
CA ILE A 54 -16.05 4.12 -2.45
C ILE A 54 -15.67 3.32 -3.70
N PHE A 55 -16.63 2.62 -4.33
CA PHE A 55 -16.38 1.76 -5.49
C PHE A 55 -16.91 2.38 -6.78
N VAL A 56 -16.12 2.27 -7.84
CA VAL A 56 -16.47 2.72 -9.19
C VAL A 56 -16.68 1.49 -10.08
N ALA A 57 -17.74 1.50 -10.87
CA ALA A 57 -18.00 0.49 -11.89
C ALA A 57 -17.24 0.83 -13.18
N VAL A 58 -16.40 -0.10 -13.63
CA VAL A 58 -15.65 0.01 -14.87
C VAL A 58 -16.00 -1.13 -15.84
N ASN A 59 -15.90 -0.85 -17.14
CA ASN A 59 -15.92 -1.88 -18.18
C ASN A 59 -14.64 -2.71 -18.05
N ARG A 60 -14.80 -3.96 -17.65
CA ARG A 60 -13.70 -4.88 -17.37
C ARG A 60 -12.84 -5.14 -18.60
N ASP A 61 -13.45 -5.34 -19.76
CA ASP A 61 -12.71 -5.69 -20.97
C ASP A 61 -11.90 -4.51 -21.48
N ALA A 62 -12.45 -3.29 -21.40
CA ALA A 62 -11.71 -2.06 -21.69
C ALA A 62 -10.54 -1.85 -20.71
N ALA A 63 -10.78 -2.01 -19.40
CA ALA A 63 -9.72 -1.91 -18.39
C ALA A 63 -8.63 -2.98 -18.56
N LYS A 64 -9.00 -4.18 -19.02
CA LYS A 64 -8.05 -5.25 -19.36
C LYS A 64 -7.26 -4.91 -20.63
N ALA A 65 -7.87 -4.27 -21.62
CA ALA A 65 -7.19 -3.83 -22.83
C ALA A 65 -6.12 -2.76 -22.52
N GLU A 66 -6.37 -1.86 -21.56
CA GLU A 66 -5.36 -0.90 -21.11
C GLU A 66 -4.12 -1.59 -20.50
N ALA A 67 -4.28 -2.73 -19.83
CA ALA A 67 -3.16 -3.54 -19.35
C ALA A 67 -2.26 -4.05 -20.50
N ALA A 68 -2.82 -4.19 -21.71
CA ALA A 68 -2.12 -4.58 -22.93
C ALA A 68 -1.60 -3.40 -23.75
N GLY A 69 -1.89 -2.15 -23.35
CA GLY A 69 -1.39 -0.94 -24.01
C GLY A 69 -2.45 -0.12 -24.77
N ASP A 70 -3.73 -0.50 -24.72
CA ASP A 70 -4.81 0.22 -25.41
C ASP A 70 -5.29 1.49 -24.65
N GLY A 71 -4.38 2.18 -23.96
CA GLY A 71 -4.68 3.38 -23.18
C GLY A 71 -3.50 3.86 -22.31
N ASP A 72 -3.77 4.81 -21.41
CA ASP A 72 -2.75 5.37 -20.49
C ASP A 72 -2.60 4.57 -19.19
N GLY A 73 -3.43 3.54 -18.97
CA GLY A 73 -3.43 2.68 -17.79
C GLY A 73 -4.15 3.28 -16.59
N SER A 74 -4.76 4.47 -16.73
CA SER A 74 -5.53 5.10 -15.65
C SER A 74 -6.95 4.56 -15.52
N CYS A 75 -7.45 3.85 -16.53
CA CYS A 75 -8.80 3.30 -16.61
C CYS A 75 -9.93 4.34 -16.45
N LYS A 76 -9.66 5.65 -16.55
CA LYS A 76 -10.67 6.70 -16.37
C LYS A 76 -11.79 6.60 -17.40
N ASP A 77 -11.43 6.32 -18.66
CA ASP A 77 -12.39 6.24 -19.77
C ASP A 77 -13.16 4.91 -19.77
N THR A 78 -12.82 4.00 -18.86
CA THR A 78 -13.52 2.72 -18.68
C THR A 78 -14.69 2.81 -17.71
N VAL A 79 -14.86 3.94 -17.00
CA VAL A 79 -15.96 4.15 -16.05
C VAL A 79 -17.30 4.11 -16.79
N ILE A 80 -18.22 3.27 -16.29
CA ILE A 80 -19.49 3.01 -16.99
C ILE A 80 -20.49 4.15 -16.80
N ASP A 81 -20.52 4.75 -15.61
CA ASP A 81 -21.42 5.85 -15.30
C ASP A 81 -20.72 7.20 -15.55
N PRO A 82 -21.11 7.94 -16.60
CA PRO A 82 -20.49 9.24 -16.92
C PRO A 82 -20.78 10.33 -15.88
N ALA A 83 -21.78 10.14 -15.00
CA ALA A 83 -22.04 11.05 -13.90
C ALA A 83 -21.12 10.82 -12.70
N ASN A 84 -20.37 9.71 -12.68
CA ASN A 84 -19.44 9.41 -11.59
C ASN A 84 -18.22 10.33 -11.66
N THR A 85 -17.98 11.07 -10.59
CA THR A 85 -16.85 12.00 -10.47
C THR A 85 -15.61 11.35 -9.84
N LEU A 86 -15.73 10.14 -9.29
CA LEU A 86 -14.63 9.40 -8.70
C LEU A 86 -13.78 8.76 -9.80
N ARG A 87 -12.47 8.77 -9.60
CA ARG A 87 -11.53 8.07 -10.48
C ARG A 87 -11.30 6.65 -9.96
N PRO A 88 -11.25 5.63 -10.82
CA PRO A 88 -10.88 4.28 -10.39
C PRO A 88 -9.43 4.25 -9.88
N SER A 89 -9.07 3.21 -9.14
CA SER A 89 -7.69 3.01 -8.68
C SER A 89 -6.70 3.08 -9.84
N ILE A 90 -5.51 3.64 -9.59
CA ILE A 90 -4.37 3.61 -10.52
C ILE A 90 -3.92 2.19 -10.89
N GLU A 91 -4.37 1.20 -10.12
CA GLU A 91 -4.01 -0.21 -10.23
C GLU A 91 -5.10 -1.07 -10.86
N THR A 92 -6.14 -0.42 -11.39
CA THR A 92 -7.29 -1.07 -12.03
C THR A 92 -6.88 -2.05 -13.14
N THR A 93 -5.77 -1.78 -13.84
CA THR A 93 -5.27 -2.62 -14.94
C THR A 93 -4.95 -4.05 -14.49
N PHE A 94 -4.21 -4.25 -13.38
CA PHE A 94 -3.95 -5.62 -12.90
C PHE A 94 -5.20 -6.26 -12.30
N HIS A 95 -6.07 -5.47 -11.65
CA HIS A 95 -7.35 -5.99 -11.16
C HIS A 95 -8.18 -6.56 -12.31
N ALA A 96 -8.26 -5.87 -13.45
CA ALA A 96 -9.01 -6.33 -14.61
C ALA A 96 -8.36 -7.55 -15.28
N ALA A 97 -7.01 -7.55 -15.37
CA ALA A 97 -6.24 -8.58 -16.06
C ALA A 97 -6.15 -9.90 -15.28
N LEU A 98 -6.06 -9.86 -13.94
CA LEU A 98 -6.15 -11.04 -13.09
C LEU A 98 -7.56 -11.64 -13.19
N ASN A 99 -7.66 -12.83 -13.78
CA ASN A 99 -8.94 -13.49 -14.09
C ASN A 99 -9.61 -14.15 -12.87
N TRP A 100 -9.59 -13.48 -11.73
CA TRP A 100 -10.23 -13.90 -10.49
C TRP A 100 -11.43 -13.00 -10.16
N PRO A 101 -12.59 -13.56 -9.77
CA PRO A 101 -13.77 -12.78 -9.38
C PRO A 101 -13.49 -11.75 -8.29
N VAL A 102 -12.71 -12.11 -7.27
CA VAL A 102 -12.32 -11.21 -6.18
C VAL A 102 -10.79 -11.07 -6.19
N VAL A 103 -10.32 -9.83 -6.14
CA VAL A 103 -8.91 -9.48 -6.03
C VAL A 103 -8.78 -8.44 -4.91
N ALA A 104 -7.92 -8.72 -3.93
CA ALA A 104 -7.63 -7.84 -2.82
C ALA A 104 -6.13 -7.55 -2.79
N HIS A 105 -5.79 -6.28 -2.85
CA HIS A 105 -4.43 -5.78 -2.71
C HIS A 105 -4.32 -5.02 -1.39
N THR A 106 -3.34 -5.40 -0.56
CA THR A 106 -3.08 -4.81 0.75
C THR A 106 -1.62 -4.38 0.86
N HIS A 107 -1.36 -3.42 1.72
CA HIS A 107 -0.01 -3.00 2.12
C HIS A 107 0.29 -3.65 3.47
N SER A 108 0.14 -4.98 3.51
CA SER A 108 0.31 -5.78 4.72
C SER A 108 1.68 -5.54 5.34
N ILE A 109 1.71 -5.21 6.63
CA ILE A 109 2.97 -5.08 7.39
C ILE A 109 3.72 -6.41 7.41
N ALA A 110 3.02 -7.53 7.59
CA ALA A 110 3.63 -8.85 7.59
C ALA A 110 4.33 -9.14 6.25
N THR A 111 3.68 -8.78 5.13
CA THR A 111 4.31 -8.90 3.80
C THR A 111 5.41 -7.87 3.59
N LEU A 112 5.22 -6.60 3.94
CA LEU A 112 6.20 -5.54 3.73
C LEU A 112 7.51 -5.82 4.44
N VAL A 113 7.49 -6.28 5.69
CA VAL A 113 8.71 -6.65 6.44
C VAL A 113 9.57 -7.66 5.68
N HIS A 114 8.94 -8.62 4.99
CA HIS A 114 9.64 -9.58 4.14
C HIS A 114 10.02 -8.96 2.79
N ALA A 115 9.11 -8.21 2.16
CA ALA A 115 9.26 -7.74 0.79
C ALA A 115 10.33 -6.66 0.61
N ILE A 116 10.66 -5.91 1.68
CA ILE A 116 11.72 -4.88 1.66
C ILE A 116 13.12 -5.47 1.85
N SER A 117 13.27 -6.77 2.12
CA SER A 117 14.56 -7.42 2.39
C SER A 117 14.78 -8.61 1.45
N PRO A 118 15.99 -8.78 0.88
CA PRO A 118 16.30 -9.97 0.09
C PRO A 118 16.20 -11.25 0.93
N GLU A 119 16.74 -11.23 2.16
CA GLU A 119 16.65 -12.35 3.10
C GLU A 119 15.19 -12.62 3.49
N GLY A 120 14.42 -11.56 3.72
CA GLY A 120 12.99 -11.65 4.01
C GLY A 120 12.19 -12.27 2.86
N ARG A 121 12.51 -11.95 1.60
CA ARG A 121 11.87 -12.55 0.43
C ARG A 121 12.17 -14.04 0.30
N GLU A 122 13.39 -14.48 0.63
CA GLU A 122 13.73 -15.91 0.69
C GLU A 122 12.90 -16.63 1.76
N VAL A 123 12.83 -16.07 2.97
CA VAL A 123 12.01 -16.63 4.06
C VAL A 123 10.52 -16.66 3.71
N ALA A 124 10.00 -15.63 3.04
CA ALA A 124 8.61 -15.62 2.57
C ALA A 124 8.37 -16.71 1.51
N ALA A 125 9.33 -16.94 0.60
CA ALA A 125 9.21 -17.98 -0.41
C ALA A 125 9.13 -19.38 0.22
N GLU A 126 9.92 -19.64 1.27
CA GLU A 126 9.85 -20.89 2.04
C GLU A 126 8.51 -21.06 2.76
N LYS A 127 8.06 -20.02 3.48
CA LYS A 127 6.81 -20.04 4.25
C LYS A 127 5.55 -20.21 3.40
N LEU A 128 5.60 -19.81 2.13
CA LEU A 128 4.48 -19.80 1.20
C LEU A 128 4.62 -20.81 0.04
N ALA A 129 5.58 -21.73 0.12
CA ALA A 129 5.94 -22.63 -0.98
C ALA A 129 4.76 -23.49 -1.50
N ASP A 130 3.86 -23.92 -0.62
CA ASP A 130 2.65 -24.70 -0.94
C ASP A 130 1.48 -23.84 -1.44
N LEU A 131 1.56 -22.52 -1.37
CA LEU A 131 0.54 -21.60 -1.85
C LEU A 131 0.78 -21.13 -3.30
N HIS A 132 1.85 -21.63 -3.94
CA HIS A 132 2.27 -21.22 -5.28
C HIS A 132 2.35 -19.70 -5.44
N ALA A 133 2.86 -19.03 -4.40
CA ALA A 133 2.99 -17.58 -4.38
C ALA A 133 3.98 -17.11 -5.46
N VAL A 134 3.63 -16.04 -6.16
CA VAL A 134 4.50 -15.40 -7.16
C VAL A 134 5.15 -14.16 -6.56
N PHE A 135 6.46 -14.04 -6.73
CA PHE A 135 7.22 -12.88 -6.28
C PHE A 135 7.51 -11.96 -7.47
N VAL A 136 7.07 -10.70 -7.37
CA VAL A 136 7.16 -9.70 -8.42
C VAL A 136 8.18 -8.64 -8.00
N PRO A 137 9.19 -8.33 -8.83
CA PRO A 137 10.16 -7.30 -8.50
C PRO A 137 9.50 -5.93 -8.46
N TYR A 138 10.17 -4.97 -7.83
CA TYR A 138 9.65 -3.63 -7.73
C TYR A 138 9.41 -3.03 -9.13
N ALA A 139 8.23 -2.47 -9.32
CA ALA A 139 7.89 -1.63 -10.46
C ALA A 139 6.90 -0.56 -10.00
N LYS A 140 6.91 0.59 -10.66
CA LYS A 140 6.04 1.71 -10.33
C LYS A 140 4.56 1.26 -10.36
N PRO A 141 3.75 1.58 -9.31
CA PRO A 141 2.32 1.30 -9.29
C PRO A 141 1.59 1.76 -10.56
N GLY A 142 0.66 0.93 -11.02
CA GLY A 142 -0.06 1.10 -12.28
C GLY A 142 0.42 0.18 -13.40
N LEU A 143 0.53 0.69 -14.63
CA LEU A 143 0.83 -0.14 -15.81
C LEU A 143 2.21 -0.84 -15.76
N PRO A 144 3.31 -0.23 -15.28
CA PRO A 144 4.58 -0.93 -15.13
C PRO A 144 4.48 -2.15 -14.22
N LEU A 145 3.89 -1.97 -13.04
CA LEU A 145 3.64 -3.07 -12.09
C LEU A 145 2.72 -4.14 -12.69
N THR A 146 1.68 -3.74 -13.42
CA THR A 146 0.78 -4.68 -14.09
C THR A 146 1.54 -5.60 -15.05
N ARG A 147 2.49 -5.07 -15.83
CA ARG A 147 3.30 -5.87 -16.75
C ARG A 147 4.17 -6.87 -16.01
N GLU A 148 4.82 -6.47 -14.91
CA GLU A 148 5.63 -7.37 -14.09
C GLU A 148 4.79 -8.49 -13.44
N ILE A 149 3.56 -8.17 -13.00
CA ILE A 149 2.62 -9.18 -12.48
C ILE A 149 2.25 -10.17 -13.60
N LEU A 150 1.78 -9.67 -14.74
CA LEU A 150 1.30 -10.52 -15.85
C LEU A 150 2.39 -11.38 -16.48
N ALA A 151 3.65 -10.98 -16.38
CA ALA A 151 4.78 -11.78 -16.84
C ALA A 151 5.05 -13.04 -15.98
N ARG A 152 4.48 -13.14 -14.77
CA ARG A 152 4.81 -14.19 -13.80
C ARG A 152 3.62 -15.01 -13.31
N VAL A 153 2.43 -14.42 -13.28
CA VAL A 153 1.22 -15.12 -12.82
C VAL A 153 0.76 -16.18 -13.83
N THR A 154 0.19 -17.26 -13.29
CA THR A 154 -0.54 -18.28 -14.05
C THR A 154 -2.04 -18.15 -13.76
N PRO A 155 -2.92 -18.87 -14.47
CA PRO A 155 -4.35 -18.91 -14.15
C PRO A 155 -4.66 -19.39 -12.72
N ASP A 156 -3.74 -20.13 -12.09
CA ASP A 156 -3.89 -20.70 -10.75
C ASP A 156 -3.26 -19.83 -9.65
N THR A 157 -2.54 -18.76 -9.99
CA THR A 157 -1.90 -17.89 -9.01
C THR A 157 -2.93 -17.14 -8.17
N GLN A 158 -2.98 -17.43 -6.87
CA GLN A 158 -3.84 -16.73 -5.91
C GLN A 158 -3.10 -15.75 -5.01
N VAL A 159 -1.78 -15.88 -4.87
CA VAL A 159 -0.95 -15.06 -3.99
C VAL A 159 0.17 -14.43 -4.79
N VAL A 160 0.29 -13.11 -4.72
CA VAL A 160 1.37 -12.35 -5.34
C VAL A 160 2.02 -11.44 -4.29
N ILE A 161 3.32 -11.62 -4.07
CA ILE A 161 4.13 -10.78 -3.21
C ILE A 161 4.84 -9.74 -4.09
N LEU A 162 4.59 -8.47 -3.82
CA LEU A 162 5.16 -7.35 -4.55
C LEU A 162 6.33 -6.78 -3.75
N GLN A 163 7.55 -6.88 -4.30
CA GLN A 163 8.75 -6.33 -3.69
C GLN A 163 8.53 -4.84 -3.36
N ASN A 164 8.85 -4.46 -2.13
CA ASN A 164 8.70 -3.11 -1.60
C ASN A 164 7.28 -2.50 -1.77
N HIS A 165 6.21 -3.29 -1.86
CA HIS A 165 4.89 -2.73 -2.13
C HIS A 165 3.77 -3.39 -1.33
N GLY A 166 3.65 -4.72 -1.35
CA GLY A 166 2.60 -5.39 -0.59
C GLY A 166 2.18 -6.73 -1.15
N LEU A 167 0.90 -7.05 -0.95
CA LEU A 167 0.32 -8.37 -1.18
C LEU A 167 -0.89 -8.26 -2.11
N ILE A 168 -1.05 -9.21 -3.03
CA ILE A 168 -2.30 -9.44 -3.76
C ILE A 168 -2.78 -10.85 -3.44
N CYS A 169 -4.03 -10.96 -3.02
CA CYS A 169 -4.75 -12.21 -2.80
C CYS A 169 -5.99 -12.29 -3.67
N CYS A 170 -6.20 -13.44 -4.31
CA CYS A 170 -7.29 -13.68 -5.25
C CYS A 170 -8.15 -14.88 -4.86
N GLY A 171 -9.44 -14.84 -5.20
CA GLY A 171 -10.37 -15.95 -4.94
C GLY A 171 -11.60 -15.93 -5.85
N LYS A 172 -12.30 -17.07 -5.92
CA LYS A 172 -13.56 -17.18 -6.69
C LYS A 172 -14.73 -16.55 -5.93
N LYS A 173 -14.59 -16.41 -4.62
CA LYS A 173 -15.54 -15.79 -3.69
C LYS A 173 -14.78 -14.95 -2.68
N VAL A 174 -15.50 -14.01 -2.04
CA VAL A 174 -14.95 -13.17 -0.97
C VAL A 174 -14.32 -14.03 0.13
N ALA A 175 -15.02 -15.06 0.61
CA ALA A 175 -14.51 -15.95 1.65
C ALA A 175 -13.21 -16.69 1.27
N GLU A 176 -13.01 -17.03 0.00
CA GLU A 176 -11.76 -17.67 -0.45
C GLU A 176 -10.60 -16.67 -0.48
N ALA A 177 -10.84 -15.46 -1.00
CA ALA A 177 -9.84 -14.39 -1.03
C ALA A 177 -9.43 -13.95 0.40
N ASP A 178 -10.39 -13.93 1.31
CA ASP A 178 -10.18 -13.63 2.73
C ASP A 178 -9.39 -14.75 3.43
N ALA A 179 -9.75 -16.03 3.21
CA ALA A 179 -9.05 -17.16 3.80
C ALA A 179 -7.60 -17.29 3.33
N ILE A 180 -7.33 -17.08 2.03
CA ILE A 180 -5.95 -17.10 1.51
C ILE A 180 -5.14 -15.92 2.07
N MET A 181 -5.74 -14.73 2.16
CA MET A 181 -5.10 -13.56 2.79
C MET A 181 -4.73 -13.89 4.24
N GLN A 182 -5.68 -14.37 5.04
CA GLN A 182 -5.42 -14.71 6.44
C GLN A 182 -4.32 -15.77 6.57
N THR A 183 -4.29 -16.76 5.70
CA THR A 183 -3.23 -17.78 5.67
C THR A 183 -1.85 -17.18 5.41
N VAL A 184 -1.74 -16.28 4.42
CA VAL A 184 -0.47 -15.59 4.11
C VAL A 184 -0.04 -14.74 5.29
N GLU A 185 -0.96 -13.97 5.84
CA GLU A 185 -0.73 -13.06 6.95
C GLU A 185 -0.27 -13.77 8.23
N ASP A 186 -0.89 -14.90 8.58
CA ASP A 186 -0.51 -15.71 9.74
C ASP A 186 0.90 -16.30 9.58
N ARG A 187 1.24 -16.76 8.37
CA ARG A 187 2.55 -17.36 8.08
C ARG A 187 3.66 -16.31 8.02
N LEU A 188 3.36 -15.12 7.50
CA LEU A 188 4.30 -14.01 7.41
C LEU A 188 4.29 -13.12 8.66
N ALA A 189 3.51 -13.41 9.69
CA ALA A 189 3.48 -12.62 10.90
C ALA A 189 4.88 -12.52 11.54
N MET A 190 5.27 -11.30 11.90
CA MET A 190 6.55 -11.01 12.56
C MET A 190 6.31 -10.31 13.91
N PRO A 191 7.01 -10.70 14.98
CA PRO A 191 6.90 -10.04 16.27
C PRO A 191 7.52 -8.65 16.23
N VAL A 192 7.04 -7.75 17.10
CA VAL A 192 7.77 -6.51 17.40
C VAL A 192 9.01 -6.87 18.21
N ILE A 193 10.19 -6.50 17.69
CA ILE A 193 11.48 -6.80 18.32
C ILE A 193 12.16 -5.55 18.90
N SER A 194 11.78 -4.35 18.45
CA SER A 194 12.29 -3.08 18.99
C SER A 194 11.54 -2.68 20.25
N ASN A 195 12.21 -1.93 21.14
CA ASN A 195 11.56 -1.28 22.27
C ASN A 195 10.84 0.00 21.80
N THR A 196 9.52 -0.05 21.71
CA THR A 196 8.70 1.06 21.20
C THR A 196 8.16 2.00 22.29
N SER A 197 8.75 1.99 23.49
CA SER A 197 8.26 2.76 24.65
C SER A 197 8.86 4.17 24.80
N ALA A 198 9.88 4.52 24.01
CA ALA A 198 10.56 5.79 24.16
C ALA A 198 9.77 6.93 23.51
N ASP A 199 9.46 7.96 24.31
CA ASP A 199 8.77 9.16 23.85
C ASP A 199 9.73 10.22 23.27
N GLY A 200 9.18 11.24 22.63
CA GLY A 200 9.93 12.42 22.21
C GLY A 200 10.43 13.21 23.41
N THR A 201 11.69 13.65 23.38
CA THR A 201 12.34 14.32 24.54
C THR A 201 12.34 15.84 24.45
N THR A 202 12.12 16.41 23.25
CA THR A 202 12.10 17.85 23.02
C THR A 202 10.83 18.26 22.25
N SER A 203 10.45 19.53 22.32
CA SER A 203 9.38 20.12 21.51
C SER A 203 9.95 20.80 20.26
N MET A 204 9.21 20.78 19.15
CA MET A 204 9.55 21.49 17.92
C MET A 204 8.39 22.40 17.52
N GLU A 205 8.65 23.69 17.31
CA GLU A 205 7.61 24.67 16.94
C GLU A 205 6.96 24.30 15.59
N GLY A 206 5.63 24.25 15.55
CA GLY A 206 4.86 23.86 14.36
C GLY A 206 4.77 22.34 14.13
N PHE A 207 5.23 21.53 15.09
CA PHE A 207 5.16 20.08 15.04
C PHE A 207 4.67 19.49 16.37
N GLU A 208 4.10 18.30 16.29
CA GLU A 208 3.72 17.47 17.43
C GLU A 208 4.64 16.24 17.51
N THR A 209 4.96 15.82 18.73
CA THR A 209 5.63 14.54 18.98
C THR A 209 4.63 13.41 18.79
N VAL A 210 5.05 12.33 18.12
CA VAL A 210 4.21 11.15 17.90
C VAL A 210 4.72 9.94 18.68
N HIS A 211 3.86 8.92 18.86
CA HIS A 211 4.22 7.66 19.53
C HIS A 211 5.41 6.96 18.85
N GLU A 212 5.57 7.15 17.54
CA GLU A 212 6.67 6.61 16.75
C GLU A 212 8.03 7.28 17.04
N SER A 213 8.11 8.20 18.02
CA SER A 213 9.36 8.85 18.46
C SER A 213 10.43 7.87 18.95
N TRP A 214 10.04 6.66 19.36
CA TRP A 214 10.99 5.61 19.73
C TRP A 214 11.98 5.29 18.60
N MET A 215 11.59 5.48 17.34
CA MET A 215 12.46 5.24 16.18
C MET A 215 13.73 6.11 16.21
N ALA A 216 13.66 7.30 16.82
CA ALA A 216 14.82 8.19 16.96
C ALA A 216 15.82 7.70 18.03
N HIS A 217 15.38 6.83 18.95
CA HIS A 217 16.18 6.34 20.08
C HIS A 217 16.78 4.93 19.84
N ASP A 218 16.29 4.22 18.82
CA ASP A 218 16.90 2.98 18.33
C ASP A 218 17.85 3.33 17.17
N PRO A 219 19.19 3.24 17.35
CA PRO A 219 20.14 3.69 16.34
C PRO A 219 19.97 3.02 14.99
N ARG A 220 19.65 1.71 14.97
CA ARG A 220 19.48 0.97 13.72
C ARG A 220 18.24 1.45 12.98
N VAL A 221 17.11 1.57 13.69
CA VAL A 221 15.85 2.02 13.11
C VAL A 221 15.94 3.47 12.65
N CYS A 222 16.61 4.33 13.43
CA CYS A 222 16.91 5.71 13.07
C CYS A 222 17.68 5.78 11.75
N ASP A 223 18.79 5.02 11.63
CA ASP A 223 19.60 4.99 10.42
C ASP A 223 18.81 4.49 9.20
N LEU A 224 17.94 3.50 9.38
CA LEU A 224 17.06 3.00 8.31
C LEU A 224 16.04 4.07 7.88
N ALA A 225 15.36 4.70 8.84
CA ALA A 225 14.35 5.73 8.54
C ALA A 225 14.94 6.97 7.84
N LEU A 226 16.19 7.33 8.15
CA LEU A 226 16.94 8.41 7.49
C LEU A 226 17.60 7.96 6.16
N GLY A 227 17.80 6.65 5.97
CA GLY A 227 18.58 6.09 4.87
C GLY A 227 17.79 5.82 3.60
N GLY A 228 16.45 5.74 3.65
CA GLY A 228 15.66 5.49 2.46
C GLY A 228 14.15 5.46 2.67
N SER A 229 13.44 5.31 1.56
CA SER A 229 12.02 4.97 1.51
C SER A 229 11.83 3.54 1.03
N TYR A 230 10.89 2.81 1.64
CA TYR A 230 10.81 1.35 1.49
C TYR A 230 9.57 0.86 0.74
N TYR A 231 8.59 1.74 0.49
CA TYR A 231 7.39 1.41 -0.27
C TYR A 231 6.76 2.67 -0.90
N PRO A 232 5.97 2.55 -1.99
CA PRO A 232 5.44 3.71 -2.72
C PRO A 232 4.67 4.72 -1.86
N ASP A 233 3.79 4.25 -0.97
CA ASP A 233 2.97 5.13 -0.14
C ASP A 233 3.81 5.93 0.88
N HIS A 234 4.95 5.40 1.33
CA HIS A 234 5.92 6.18 2.11
C HIS A 234 6.30 7.43 1.32
N VAL A 235 6.75 7.23 0.07
CA VAL A 235 7.21 8.33 -0.78
C VAL A 235 6.12 9.36 -1.02
N VAL A 236 4.93 8.86 -1.33
CA VAL A 236 3.78 9.69 -1.66
C VAL A 236 3.36 10.59 -0.50
N PHE A 237 3.27 10.06 0.72
CA PHE A 237 2.70 10.81 1.84
C PHE A 237 3.74 11.46 2.73
N LEU A 238 4.93 10.88 2.85
CA LEU A 238 5.99 11.38 3.73
C LEU A 238 7.11 12.09 2.98
N GLY A 239 7.18 11.90 1.65
CA GLY A 239 8.33 12.28 0.86
C GLY A 239 9.40 11.19 0.85
N ARG A 240 10.63 11.56 0.52
CA ARG A 240 11.79 10.64 0.57
C ARG A 240 12.06 10.18 2.01
N ALA A 241 13.20 9.52 2.21
CA ALA A 241 13.73 9.23 3.55
C ALA A 241 13.52 10.40 4.52
N LEU A 242 13.24 10.09 5.79
CA LEU A 242 12.81 11.12 6.74
C LEU A 242 13.91 12.17 6.90
N PRO A 243 13.60 13.47 6.77
CA PRO A 243 14.61 14.51 6.94
C PRO A 243 14.91 14.74 8.42
N THR A 244 16.12 15.22 8.72
CA THR A 244 16.56 15.57 10.09
C THR A 244 16.18 16.97 10.54
N ALA A 245 15.70 17.80 9.61
CA ALA A 245 15.27 19.17 9.87
C ALA A 245 14.13 19.58 8.94
N ASP A 246 13.37 20.60 9.33
CA ASP A 246 12.42 21.26 8.44
C ASP A 246 13.16 21.96 7.29
N HIS A 247 12.51 22.07 6.13
CA HIS A 247 13.07 22.70 4.92
C HIS A 247 11.96 23.29 4.03
N ASP A 248 12.36 23.94 2.94
CA ASP A 248 11.45 24.73 2.08
C ASP A 248 10.31 23.91 1.45
N GLU A 249 10.50 22.61 1.25
CA GLU A 249 9.46 21.71 0.72
C GLU A 249 8.43 21.32 1.79
N LYS A 250 8.60 21.77 3.04
CA LYS A 250 7.71 21.56 4.18
C LYS A 250 7.36 20.10 4.41
N PRO A 251 8.34 19.25 4.74
CA PRO A 251 8.10 17.83 4.98
C PRO A 251 7.04 17.65 6.07
N PRO A 252 6.16 16.63 5.95
CA PRO A 252 5.13 16.39 6.93
C PRO A 252 5.68 15.79 8.22
N VAL A 253 6.88 15.23 8.18
CA VAL A 253 7.56 14.62 9.32
C VAL A 253 9.03 15.03 9.34
N VAL A 254 9.60 15.16 10.53
CA VAL A 254 11.03 15.30 10.77
C VAL A 254 11.45 14.27 11.82
N LEU A 255 12.57 13.58 11.60
CA LEU A 255 13.16 12.67 12.59
C LEU A 255 14.46 13.27 13.10
N LYS A 256 14.54 13.53 14.41
CA LYS A 256 15.78 14.00 15.04
C LYS A 256 16.41 12.88 15.87
N PRO A 257 17.60 12.38 15.50
CA PRO A 257 18.29 11.31 16.24
C PRO A 257 18.43 11.63 17.72
N GLY A 258 18.04 10.69 18.59
CA GLY A 258 18.07 10.82 20.04
C GLY A 258 17.06 11.80 20.65
N GLU A 259 16.26 12.50 19.83
CA GLU A 259 15.23 13.43 20.32
C GLU A 259 13.82 12.87 20.11
N GLY A 260 13.45 12.55 18.87
CA GLY A 260 12.09 12.06 18.57
C GLY A 260 11.70 12.18 17.10
N VAL A 261 10.44 11.81 16.83
CA VAL A 261 9.80 11.96 15.53
C VAL A 261 8.70 13.01 15.66
N TYR A 262 8.74 13.99 14.77
CA TYR A 262 7.94 15.21 14.80
C TYR A 262 7.04 15.27 13.59
N LEU A 263 5.74 15.16 13.79
CA LEU A 263 4.75 15.28 12.72
C LEU A 263 4.27 16.74 12.65
N ARG A 264 4.20 17.33 11.46
CA ARG A 264 3.81 18.73 11.30
C ARG A 264 2.38 18.95 11.80
N SER A 265 2.14 20.06 12.50
CA SER A 265 0.79 20.44 12.92
C SER A 265 -0.13 20.55 11.69
N GLY A 266 -1.27 19.86 11.74
CA GLY A 266 -2.20 19.75 10.61
C GLY A 266 -1.88 18.66 9.59
N ALA A 267 -0.93 17.76 9.88
CA ALA A 267 -0.70 16.58 9.06
C ALA A 267 -1.98 15.75 8.89
N THR A 268 -2.15 15.19 7.69
CA THR A 268 -3.36 14.44 7.33
C THR A 268 -3.42 13.08 8.04
N SER A 269 -4.61 12.47 8.07
CA SER A 269 -4.78 11.09 8.55
C SER A 269 -3.87 10.11 7.79
N SER A 270 -3.70 10.31 6.47
CA SER A 270 -2.83 9.48 5.63
C SER A 270 -1.35 9.62 6.01
N GLN A 271 -0.89 10.84 6.29
CA GLN A 271 0.49 11.08 6.74
C GLN A 271 0.76 10.40 8.08
N ARG A 272 -0.18 10.51 9.03
CA ARG A 272 -0.09 9.80 10.32
C ARG A 272 -0.08 8.29 10.14
N ALA A 273 -0.95 7.77 9.27
CA ALA A 273 -1.00 6.33 8.97
C ALA A 273 0.31 5.83 8.34
N MET A 274 0.97 6.62 7.51
CA MET A 274 2.26 6.24 6.92
C MET A 274 3.41 6.26 7.92
N ILE A 275 3.45 7.20 8.87
CA ILE A 275 4.45 7.15 9.95
C ILE A 275 4.27 5.91 10.81
N LYS A 276 3.03 5.58 11.14
CA LYS A 276 2.72 4.34 11.83
C LYS A 276 3.13 3.12 11.01
N CYS A 277 2.87 3.11 9.70
CA CYS A 277 3.26 2.02 8.80
C CYS A 277 4.79 1.79 8.77
N LEU A 278 5.56 2.87 8.63
CA LEU A 278 7.02 2.82 8.69
C LEU A 278 7.50 2.26 10.04
N SER A 279 6.94 2.77 11.14
CA SER A 279 7.26 2.30 12.49
C SER A 279 6.95 0.81 12.66
N ASP A 280 5.76 0.37 12.23
CA ASP A 280 5.33 -1.02 12.33
C ASP A 280 6.20 -1.97 11.51
N CYS A 281 6.66 -1.55 10.32
CA CYS A 281 7.61 -2.32 9.53
C CYS A 281 8.98 -2.41 10.22
N LEU A 282 9.57 -1.27 10.57
CA LEU A 282 10.93 -1.24 11.10
C LEU A 282 11.05 -1.89 12.49
N SER A 283 10.00 -1.80 13.31
CA SER A 283 9.97 -2.45 14.64
C SER A 283 9.92 -3.98 14.58
N ARG A 284 9.62 -4.55 13.40
CA ARG A 284 9.45 -6.00 13.16
C ARG A 284 10.53 -6.58 12.25
N LEU A 285 11.34 -5.73 11.62
CA LEU A 285 12.41 -6.15 10.73
C LEU A 285 13.52 -6.83 11.53
N PRO A 286 13.89 -8.08 11.26
CA PRO A 286 15.01 -8.75 11.93
C PRO A 286 16.34 -7.99 11.83
N ALA A 287 17.21 -8.17 12.82
CA ALA A 287 18.47 -7.44 12.93
C ALA A 287 19.46 -7.78 11.81
N GLU A 288 19.39 -9.04 11.38
CA GLU A 288 20.23 -9.70 10.39
C GLU A 288 19.73 -9.52 8.94
N TRP A 289 18.55 -8.94 8.75
CA TRP A 289 17.99 -8.67 7.42
C TRP A 289 18.39 -7.29 6.92
N THR A 290 18.76 -7.22 5.65
CA THR A 290 19.06 -5.99 4.95
C THR A 290 17.76 -5.36 4.46
N ALA A 291 17.47 -4.10 4.81
CA ALA A 291 16.36 -3.38 4.18
C ALA A 291 16.85 -2.65 2.92
N GLU A 292 16.24 -2.97 1.78
CA GLU A 292 16.51 -2.34 0.49
C GLU A 292 15.50 -1.23 0.23
N PRO A 293 15.92 0.04 0.16
CA PRO A 293 15.06 1.13 -0.30
C PRO A 293 14.63 0.93 -1.75
N ILE A 294 13.50 1.52 -2.14
CA ILE A 294 13.02 1.45 -3.54
C ILE A 294 13.94 2.16 -4.55
N GLY A 295 14.86 3.00 -4.06
CA GLY A 295 15.85 3.71 -4.86
C GLY A 295 15.38 5.09 -5.33
N THR A 296 16.36 5.95 -5.64
CA THR A 296 16.14 7.37 -5.96
C THR A 296 15.37 7.59 -7.27
N GLU A 297 15.56 6.71 -8.26
CA GLU A 297 14.81 6.75 -9.53
C GLU A 297 13.31 6.46 -9.29
N ALA A 298 13.00 5.47 -8.45
CA ALA A 298 11.65 5.14 -8.07
C ALA A 298 10.97 6.28 -7.30
N GLU A 299 11.68 6.87 -6.33
CA GLU A 299 11.20 8.03 -5.58
C GLU A 299 10.87 9.21 -6.51
N ALA A 300 11.78 9.56 -7.42
CA ALA A 300 11.58 10.66 -8.37
C ALA A 300 10.38 10.42 -9.29
N ALA A 301 10.14 9.18 -9.69
CA ALA A 301 9.02 8.81 -10.53
C ALA A 301 7.66 8.90 -9.79
N LEU A 302 7.65 8.77 -8.46
CA LEU A 302 6.45 8.85 -7.62
C LEU A 302 6.09 10.30 -7.29
N LEU A 303 7.07 11.14 -6.96
CA LEU A 303 6.84 12.55 -6.57
C LEU A 303 6.36 13.45 -7.73
N ASN A 304 6.73 13.13 -8.98
CA ASN A 304 6.39 13.93 -10.17
C ASN A 304 5.06 13.52 -10.85
N TRP A 305 4.15 12.83 -10.15
CA TRP A 305 3.05 12.10 -10.78
C TRP A 305 1.67 12.78 -10.69
N ASP A 306 0.94 12.86 -11.82
CA ASP A 306 -0.36 13.54 -11.91
C ASP A 306 -1.53 12.82 -11.20
N ALA A 307 -1.49 11.49 -11.11
CA ALA A 307 -2.47 10.76 -10.30
C ALA A 307 -2.31 11.07 -8.81
N GLU A 308 -1.10 11.45 -8.40
CA GLU A 308 -0.81 11.80 -7.02
C GLU A 308 -1.24 13.23 -6.68
N LYS A 309 -1.02 14.17 -7.59
CA LYS A 309 -1.60 15.53 -7.48
C LYS A 309 -3.12 15.48 -7.28
N TYR A 310 -3.80 14.52 -7.91
CA TYR A 310 -5.24 14.30 -7.71
C TYR A 310 -5.58 13.74 -6.33
N ARG A 311 -4.83 12.77 -5.82
CA ARG A 311 -5.02 12.20 -4.46
C ARG A 311 -4.75 13.23 -3.36
N GLN A 312 -3.64 13.97 -3.47
CA GLN A 312 -3.33 15.08 -2.58
C GLN A 312 -4.43 16.15 -2.59
N ALA A 313 -5.02 16.45 -3.75
CA ALA A 313 -6.13 17.38 -3.86
C ALA A 313 -7.45 16.88 -3.22
N LEU A 314 -7.65 15.56 -3.09
CA LEU A 314 -8.79 14.99 -2.35
C LEU A 314 -8.54 14.99 -0.84
N ALA A 315 -7.33 14.65 -0.39
CA ALA A 315 -6.96 14.62 1.03
C ALA A 315 -6.91 16.02 1.68
N ALA A 316 -6.81 17.08 0.87
CA ALA A 316 -6.85 18.47 1.31
C ALA A 316 -8.28 19.07 1.42
N ARG A 317 -9.33 18.28 1.13
CA ARG A 317 -10.75 18.68 1.25
C ARG A 317 -11.36 18.14 2.52
#